data_AF-G1K085-F1
#
_entry.id   AF-G1K085-F1
#
_cell.length_a   1.000
_cell.length_b   1.000
_cell.length_c   1.000
_cell.angle_alpha   90.00
_cell.angle_beta   90.00
_cell.angle_gamma   90.00
#
_symmetry.space_group_name_H-M   'P 1'
#
loop_
_entity.id
_entity.type
_entity.pdbx_description
1 polymer ?
#
loop_
_entity_poly.entity_id
_entity_poly.type
_entity_poly.pdbx_seq_one_letter_code
_entity_poly.pdbx_strand_id
1 'polypeptide(L)'
;MAEVMRQTVASMLQGIDRYNPDNLSTLERYVEIQSQENAYDLEANLAVLKLYQFNQKYNEDITCQILLKALTNFPHTDFILCKCLLNQNLCENSPIKDIIILADFLECCNFEQFWENVKEMKVCGKITGFEDSIRKFVCHVVGITFQTI
;
A
#
# COMPACT_ATOMS: atom_id res chain seq x y z
N MET A 1 -14.64 -4.86 11.38
CA MET A 1 -14.07 -6.23 11.43
C MET A 1 -12.55 -6.21 11.56
N ALA A 2 -11.90 -5.19 11.00
CA ALA A 2 -10.48 -4.91 11.06
C ALA A 2 -9.92 -4.87 12.49
N GLU A 3 -10.62 -4.29 13.47
CA GLU A 3 -10.08 -4.14 14.84
C GLU A 3 -9.88 -5.48 15.56
N VAL A 4 -10.81 -6.44 15.37
CA VAL A 4 -10.68 -7.81 15.94
C VAL A 4 -9.55 -8.56 15.25
N MET A 5 -9.46 -8.47 13.93
CA MET A 5 -8.36 -9.10 13.19
C MET A 5 -7.01 -8.45 13.51
N ARG A 6 -6.97 -7.15 13.81
CA ARG A 6 -5.75 -6.45 14.19
C ARG A 6 -5.13 -7.03 15.46
N GLN A 7 -5.94 -7.34 16.47
CA GLN A 7 -5.45 -7.96 17.72
C GLN A 7 -4.89 -9.37 17.47
N THR A 8 -5.58 -10.15 16.62
CA THR A 8 -5.13 -11.48 16.21
C THR A 8 -3.82 -11.42 15.42
N VAL A 9 -3.74 -10.52 14.44
CA VAL A 9 -2.54 -10.29 13.62
C VAL A 9 -1.39 -9.79 14.48
N ALA A 10 -1.62 -8.85 15.40
CA ALA A 10 -0.59 -8.38 16.32
C ALA A 10 0.00 -9.52 17.16
N SER A 11 -0.83 -10.48 17.60
CA SER A 11 -0.36 -11.67 18.32
C SER A 11 0.43 -12.63 17.41
N MET A 12 0.00 -12.81 16.16
CA MET A 12 0.69 -13.64 15.15
C MET A 12 2.04 -13.04 14.71
N LEU A 13 2.15 -11.72 14.74
CA LEU A 13 3.38 -10.99 14.43
C LEU A 13 4.39 -11.00 15.58
N GLN A 14 4.00 -11.49 16.77
CA GLN A 14 4.93 -11.65 17.90
C GLN A 14 5.72 -12.96 17.79
N GLY A 15 7.02 -12.89 18.02
CA GLY A 15 7.89 -14.07 18.12
C GLY A 15 8.24 -14.70 16.77
N ILE A 16 8.16 -16.03 16.71
CA ILE A 16 8.65 -16.85 15.59
C ILE A 16 7.56 -17.03 14.52
N ASP A 17 6.29 -16.93 14.90
CA ASP A 17 5.12 -17.10 14.03
C ASP A 17 5.01 -16.05 12.90
N ARG A 18 5.76 -14.94 12.99
CA ARG A 18 5.87 -13.93 11.93
C ARG A 18 6.40 -14.48 10.60
N TYR A 19 7.11 -15.60 10.62
CA TYR A 19 7.66 -16.25 9.41
C TYR A 19 6.89 -17.52 9.04
N ASN A 20 5.78 -17.82 9.72
CA ASN A 20 5.01 -19.01 9.43
C ASN A 20 4.22 -18.81 8.13
N PRO A 21 4.47 -19.60 7.07
CA PRO A 21 3.76 -19.45 5.80
C PRO A 21 2.27 -19.78 5.90
N ASP A 22 1.82 -20.49 6.94
CA ASP A 22 0.41 -20.78 7.18
C ASP A 22 -0.39 -19.49 7.52
N ASN A 23 0.27 -18.52 8.16
CA ASN A 23 -0.33 -17.23 8.50
C ASN A 23 -0.55 -16.33 7.28
N LEU A 24 0.11 -16.61 6.15
CA LEU A 24 0.05 -15.79 4.95
C LEU A 24 -1.38 -15.58 4.47
N SER A 25 -2.19 -16.65 4.40
CA SER A 25 -3.58 -16.56 3.94
C SER A 25 -4.45 -15.69 4.85
N THR A 26 -4.19 -15.70 6.16
CA THR A 26 -4.88 -14.84 7.12
C THR A 26 -4.46 -13.38 6.96
N LEU A 27 -3.17 -13.13 6.73
CA LEU A 27 -2.65 -11.78 6.51
C LEU A 27 -3.12 -11.19 5.18
N GLU A 28 -3.16 -11.98 4.10
CA GLU A 28 -3.73 -11.57 2.81
C GLU A 28 -5.20 -11.15 2.97
N ARG A 29 -5.98 -11.96 3.69
CA ARG A 29 -7.38 -11.64 4.01
C ARG A 29 -7.50 -10.35 4.82
N TYR A 30 -6.58 -10.12 5.75
CA TYR A 30 -6.52 -8.89 6.53
C TYR A 30 -6.22 -7.67 5.67
N VAL A 31 -5.32 -7.77 4.68
CA VAL A 31 -5.07 -6.70 3.70
C VAL A 31 -6.34 -6.36 2.89
N GLU A 32 -7.10 -7.37 2.44
CA GLU A 32 -8.36 -7.11 1.74
C GLU A 32 -9.36 -6.34 2.61
N ILE A 33 -9.51 -6.75 3.87
CA ILE A 33 -10.41 -6.07 4.83
C ILE A 33 -9.92 -4.66 5.11
N GLN A 34 -8.61 -4.46 5.24
CA GLN A 34 -8.03 -3.13 5.37
C GLN A 34 -8.36 -2.24 4.15
N SER A 35 -8.34 -2.78 2.93
CA SER A 35 -8.72 -2.04 1.71
C SER A 35 -10.21 -1.66 1.70
N GLN A 36 -11.08 -2.52 2.24
CA GLN A 36 -12.52 -2.29 2.29
C GLN A 36 -12.94 -1.32 3.41
N GLU A 37 -12.42 -1.50 4.63
CA GLU A 37 -12.77 -0.71 5.82
C GLU A 37 -11.90 0.55 5.99
N ASN A 38 -11.03 0.88 5.02
CA ASN A 38 -10.10 2.01 5.08
C ASN A 38 -9.19 2.00 6.34
N ALA A 39 -8.97 0.83 6.95
CA ALA A 39 -8.03 0.64 8.06
C ALA A 39 -6.60 0.49 7.54
N TYR A 40 -5.57 0.91 8.29
CA TYR A 40 -4.18 0.81 7.86
C TYR A 40 -3.29 0.24 8.95
N ASP A 41 -2.58 -0.85 8.64
CA ASP A 41 -1.62 -1.50 9.53
C ASP A 41 -0.32 -1.84 8.76
N LEU A 42 0.69 -1.00 8.94
CA LEU A 42 1.97 -1.12 8.23
C LEU A 42 2.71 -2.41 8.60
N GLU A 43 2.73 -2.78 9.88
CA GLU A 43 3.48 -3.95 10.33
C GLU A 43 2.97 -5.24 9.68
N ALA A 44 1.65 -5.39 9.60
CA ALA A 44 1.04 -6.50 8.88
C ALA A 44 1.39 -6.49 7.38
N ASN A 45 1.35 -5.32 6.74
CA ASN A 45 1.67 -5.17 5.32
C ASN A 45 3.13 -5.54 5.02
N LEU A 46 4.07 -5.06 5.84
CA LEU A 46 5.49 -5.39 5.71
C LEU A 46 5.75 -6.88 5.97
N ALA A 47 5.02 -7.50 6.91
CA ALA A 47 5.13 -8.94 7.17
C ALA A 47 4.69 -9.77 5.96
N VAL A 48 3.60 -9.40 5.28
CA VAL A 48 3.16 -10.06 4.03
C VAL A 48 4.23 -9.96 2.95
N LEU A 49 4.74 -8.76 2.69
CA LEU A 49 5.79 -8.55 1.68
C LEU A 49 7.05 -9.36 2.02
N LYS A 50 7.43 -9.38 3.30
CA LYS A 50 8.58 -10.15 3.78
C LYS A 50 8.36 -11.65 3.63
N LEU A 51 7.16 -12.17 3.90
CA LEU A 51 6.83 -13.58 3.66
C LEU A 51 6.89 -13.93 2.17
N TYR A 52 6.46 -13.04 1.26
CA TYR A 52 6.63 -13.23 -0.19
C TYR A 52 8.09 -13.24 -0.64
N GLN A 53 9.03 -12.61 0.08
CA GLN A 53 10.46 -12.75 -0.21
C GLN A 53 10.98 -14.16 0.11
N PHE A 54 10.45 -14.81 1.14
CA PHE A 54 10.87 -16.15 1.58
C PHE A 54 10.14 -17.29 0.88
N ASN A 55 8.91 -17.07 0.41
CA ASN A 55 8.02 -18.12 -0.07
C ASN A 55 7.69 -17.98 -1.57
N GLN A 56 7.48 -19.09 -2.28
CA GLN A 56 7.18 -19.09 -3.73
C GLN A 56 5.72 -18.69 -4.06
N LYS A 57 4.83 -18.60 -3.06
CA LYS A 57 3.44 -18.17 -3.24
C LYS A 57 3.33 -16.65 -3.20
N TYR A 58 3.69 -16.02 -4.31
CA TYR A 58 3.54 -14.59 -4.51
C TYR A 58 2.15 -14.25 -5.05
N ASN A 59 1.49 -13.24 -4.46
CA ASN A 59 0.22 -12.72 -4.93
C ASN A 59 0.37 -11.26 -5.35
N GLU A 60 0.23 -11.02 -6.65
CA GLU A 60 0.36 -9.68 -7.23
C GLU A 60 -0.75 -8.74 -6.75
N ASP A 61 -1.98 -9.23 -6.56
CA ASP A 61 -3.12 -8.39 -6.23
C ASP A 61 -2.99 -7.79 -4.83
N ILE A 62 -2.61 -8.62 -3.86
CA ILE A 62 -2.37 -8.20 -2.48
C ILE A 62 -1.20 -7.23 -2.41
N THR A 63 -0.13 -7.49 -3.17
CA THR A 63 1.03 -6.59 -3.26
C THR A 63 0.62 -5.22 -3.79
N CYS A 64 -0.22 -5.17 -4.83
CA CYS A 64 -0.74 -3.92 -5.36
C CYS A 64 -1.61 -3.18 -4.34
N GLN A 65 -2.47 -3.88 -3.61
CA GLN A 65 -3.29 -3.28 -2.56
C GLN A 65 -2.42 -2.70 -1.44
N ILE A 66 -1.38 -3.41 -0.99
CA ILE A 66 -0.43 -2.92 0.01
C ILE A 66 0.25 -1.62 -0.46
N LEU A 67 0.75 -1.60 -1.69
CA LEU A 67 1.44 -0.43 -2.24
C LEU A 67 0.49 0.78 -2.37
N LEU A 68 -0.70 0.58 -2.92
CA LEU A 68 -1.69 1.64 -3.04
C LEU A 68 -2.14 2.16 -1.67
N LYS A 69 -2.26 1.29 -0.66
CA LYS A 69 -2.53 1.72 0.71
C LYS A 69 -1.36 2.49 1.31
N ALA A 70 -0.11 2.09 1.05
CA ALA A 70 1.05 2.88 1.46
C ALA A 70 1.05 4.27 0.81
N LEU A 71 0.59 4.39 -0.45
CA LEU A 71 0.38 5.69 -1.10
C LEU A 71 -0.69 6.55 -0.42
N THR A 72 -1.74 5.95 0.15
CA THR A 72 -2.74 6.74 0.89
C THR A 72 -2.19 7.36 2.18
N ASN A 73 -1.06 6.87 2.69
CA ASN A 73 -0.42 7.38 3.92
C ASN A 73 0.72 8.37 3.64
N PHE A 74 0.85 8.87 2.40
CA PHE A 74 1.83 9.91 2.05
C PHE A 74 1.59 11.17 2.92
N PRO A 75 2.63 11.83 3.50
CA PRO A 75 4.05 11.85 3.14
C PRO A 75 4.97 10.88 3.90
N HIS A 76 4.43 9.89 4.61
CA HIS A 76 5.27 8.95 5.35
C HIS A 76 6.12 8.07 4.42
N THR A 77 7.30 7.64 4.91
CA THR A 77 8.25 6.80 4.17
C THR A 77 7.81 5.34 4.02
N ASP A 78 6.56 5.02 4.35
CA ASP A 78 5.96 3.70 4.28
C ASP A 78 6.04 3.10 2.87
N PHE A 79 5.81 3.93 1.85
CA PHE A 79 5.91 3.49 0.47
C PHE A 79 7.32 3.02 0.10
N ILE A 80 8.35 3.74 0.58
CA ILE A 80 9.75 3.40 0.36
C ILE A 80 10.09 2.08 1.05
N LEU A 81 9.60 1.87 2.27
CA LEU A 81 9.80 0.62 3.01
C LEU A 81 9.19 -0.58 2.26
N CYS A 82 7.96 -0.44 1.77
CA CYS A 82 7.31 -1.46 0.95
C CYS A 82 8.11 -1.73 -0.34
N LYS A 83 8.57 -0.68 -1.03
CA LYS A 83 9.39 -0.79 -2.25
C LYS A 83 10.71 -1.53 -1.98
N CYS A 84 11.39 -1.27 -0.86
CA CYS A 84 12.63 -1.95 -0.49
C CYS A 84 12.46 -3.45 -0.21
N LEU A 85 11.26 -3.89 0.17
CA LEU A 85 10.95 -5.31 0.37
C LEU A 85 10.55 -6.02 -0.93
N LEU A 86 10.30 -5.29 -2.01
CA LEU A 86 9.98 -5.90 -3.30
C LEU A 86 11.25 -6.28 -4.07
N ASN A 87 11.21 -7.44 -4.74
CA ASN A 87 12.26 -7.83 -5.67
C ASN A 87 12.24 -6.93 -6.90
N GLN A 88 13.42 -6.61 -7.44
CA GLN A 88 13.56 -5.76 -8.63
C GLN A 88 12.76 -6.29 -9.83
N ASN A 89 12.72 -7.61 -10.03
CA ASN A 89 11.90 -8.22 -11.08
C ASN A 89 10.40 -7.95 -10.92
N LEU A 90 9.90 -7.84 -9.68
CA LEU A 90 8.48 -7.51 -9.41
C LEU A 90 8.19 -6.03 -9.64
N CYS A 91 9.16 -5.17 -9.33
CA CYS A 91 9.09 -3.74 -9.57
C CYS A 91 8.95 -3.41 -11.07
N GLU A 92 9.47 -4.26 -11.95
CA GLU A 92 9.39 -4.08 -13.41
C GLU A 92 8.11 -4.67 -14.02
N ASN A 93 7.36 -5.47 -13.26
CA ASN A 93 6.10 -6.04 -13.72
C ASN A 93 4.97 -5.00 -13.61
N SER A 94 4.22 -4.79 -14.70
CA SER A 94 2.90 -4.15 -14.61
C SER A 94 1.93 -5.11 -13.92
N PRO A 95 1.11 -4.65 -12.96
CA PRO A 95 0.75 -3.25 -12.66
C PRO A 95 1.58 -2.57 -11.54
N ILE A 96 2.58 -3.22 -10.95
CA ILE A 96 3.37 -2.67 -9.84
C ILE A 96 4.24 -1.50 -10.29
N LYS A 97 4.84 -1.62 -11.47
CA LYS A 97 5.59 -0.54 -12.10
C LYS A 97 4.76 0.74 -12.19
N ASP A 98 3.50 0.62 -12.62
CA ASP A 98 2.58 1.74 -12.75
C ASP A 98 2.29 2.39 -11.38
N ILE A 99 2.12 1.60 -10.31
CA ILE A 99 1.96 2.12 -8.95
C ILE A 99 3.22 2.89 -8.48
N ILE A 100 4.41 2.44 -8.86
CA ILE A 100 5.66 3.12 -8.51
C ILE A 100 5.80 4.44 -9.28
N ILE A 101 5.38 4.47 -10.54
CA ILE A 101 5.30 5.72 -11.33
C ILE A 101 4.29 6.68 -10.69
N LEU A 102 3.14 6.19 -10.24
CA LEU A 102 2.16 7.00 -9.50
C LEU A 102 2.76 7.62 -8.23
N ALA A 103 3.58 6.86 -7.50
CA ALA A 103 4.30 7.36 -6.33
C ALA A 103 5.26 8.50 -6.69
N ASP A 104 6.04 8.33 -7.77
CA ASP A 104 6.98 9.33 -8.27
C ASP A 104 6.26 10.62 -8.70
N PHE A 105 5.09 10.51 -9.33
CA PHE A 105 4.27 11.67 -9.66
C PHE A 105 3.75 12.41 -8.41
N LEU A 106 3.40 11.70 -7.34
CA LEU A 106 3.03 12.34 -6.07
C LEU A 106 4.23 13.02 -5.40
N GLU A 107 5.41 12.39 -5.44
CA GLU A 107 6.67 12.97 -4.95
C GLU A 107 7.07 14.23 -5.73
N CYS A 108 6.94 14.20 -7.06
CA CYS A 108 7.20 15.34 -7.94
C CYS A 108 6.06 16.38 -7.97
N CYS A 109 4.99 16.17 -7.18
CA CYS A 109 3.79 17.03 -7.16
C CYS A 109 3.10 17.19 -8.53
N ASN A 110 3.27 16.22 -9.44
CA ASN A 110 2.63 16.22 -10.75
C ASN A 110 1.25 15.56 -10.68
N PHE A 111 0.30 16.30 -10.09
CA PHE A 111 -1.04 15.78 -9.82
C PHE A 111 -1.86 15.53 -11.09
N GLU A 112 -1.64 16.28 -12.17
CA GLU A 112 -2.37 16.10 -13.44
C GLU A 112 -2.10 14.70 -14.02
N GLN A 113 -0.82 14.36 -14.21
CA GLN A 113 -0.41 13.05 -14.72
C GLN A 113 -0.84 11.92 -13.78
N PHE A 114 -0.78 12.14 -12.47
CA PHE A 114 -1.26 11.17 -11.49
C PHE A 114 -2.73 10.82 -11.70
N TRP A 115 -3.62 11.81 -11.81
CA TRP A 115 -5.06 11.55 -11.98
C TRP A 115 -5.42 10.93 -13.33
N GLU A 116 -4.66 11.23 -14.40
CA GLU A 116 -4.82 10.56 -15.69
C GLU A 116 -4.49 9.07 -15.59
N ASN A 117 -3.33 8.73 -15.02
CA ASN A 117 -2.90 7.34 -14.85
C ASN A 117 -3.82 6.56 -13.90
N VAL A 118 -4.31 7.19 -12.83
CA VAL A 118 -5.29 6.56 -11.90
C VAL A 118 -6.60 6.20 -12.61
N LYS A 119 -7.05 7.00 -13.59
CA LYS A 119 -8.28 6.68 -14.35
C LYS A 119 -8.10 5.48 -15.26
N GLU A 120 -6.90 5.27 -15.79
CA GLU A 120 -6.57 4.11 -16.61
C GLU A 120 -6.41 2.83 -15.75
N MET A 121 -5.92 2.98 -14.52
CA MET A 121 -5.71 1.87 -13.59
C MET A 121 -6.98 1.48 -12.82
N LYS A 122 -7.64 0.40 -13.26
CA LYS A 122 -8.79 -0.21 -12.54
C LYS A 122 -8.47 -0.69 -11.11
N VAL A 123 -7.20 -0.90 -10.78
CA VAL A 123 -6.74 -1.42 -9.48
C VAL A 123 -6.99 -0.42 -8.35
N CYS A 124 -6.96 0.88 -8.65
CA CYS A 124 -7.19 1.96 -7.68
C CYS A 124 -8.62 1.98 -7.12
N GLY A 125 -9.60 1.43 -7.85
CA GLY A 125 -10.99 1.34 -7.41
C GLY A 125 -11.25 0.32 -6.29
N LYS A 126 -10.27 -0.52 -5.95
CA LYS A 126 -10.41 -1.54 -4.89
C LYS A 126 -10.26 -0.98 -3.47
N ILE A 127 -9.72 0.22 -3.32
CA ILE A 127 -9.44 0.81 -2.01
C ILE A 127 -10.46 1.90 -1.72
N THR A 128 -11.28 1.67 -0.70
CA THR A 128 -12.23 2.66 -0.22
C THR A 128 -11.45 3.87 0.29
N GLY A 129 -11.76 5.08 -0.21
CA GLY A 129 -11.16 6.32 0.28
C GLY A 129 -9.76 6.65 -0.28
N PHE A 130 -9.30 5.97 -1.35
CA PHE A 130 -8.01 6.26 -1.98
C PHE A 130 -7.94 7.71 -2.48
N GLU A 131 -8.89 8.15 -3.31
CA GLU A 131 -8.88 9.50 -3.88
C GLU A 131 -8.97 10.61 -2.81
N ASP A 132 -9.77 10.38 -1.76
CA ASP A 132 -9.92 11.33 -0.66
C ASP A 132 -8.62 11.51 0.12
N SER A 133 -7.91 10.40 0.39
CA SER A 133 -6.62 10.42 1.08
C SER A 133 -5.56 11.17 0.27
N ILE A 134 -5.51 10.94 -1.05
CA ILE A 134 -4.61 11.67 -1.94
C ILE A 134 -4.98 13.16 -2.00
N ARG A 135 -6.27 13.51 -2.12
CA ARG A 135 -6.70 14.93 -2.12
C ARG A 135 -6.31 15.64 -0.83
N LYS A 136 -6.42 14.99 0.34
CA LYS A 136 -5.95 15.54 1.61
C LYS A 136 -4.46 15.84 1.60
N PHE A 137 -3.65 14.92 1.05
CA PHE A 137 -2.23 15.15 0.85
C PHE A 137 -1.97 16.34 -0.09
N VAL A 138 -2.65 16.42 -1.24
CA VAL A 138 -2.53 17.55 -2.19
C VAL A 138 -2.87 18.87 -1.50
N CYS A 139 -4.00 18.94 -0.77
CA CYS A 139 -4.39 20.13 -0.02
C CYS A 139 -3.35 20.53 1.02
N HIS A 140 -2.72 19.56 1.69
CA HIS A 140 -1.64 19.82 2.65
C HIS A 140 -0.41 20.43 1.97
N VAL A 141 0.06 19.85 0.86
CA VAL A 141 1.22 20.36 0.10
C VAL A 141 0.95 21.77 -0.45
N VAL A 142 -0.24 21.98 -1.01
CA VAL A 142 -0.66 23.27 -1.57
C VAL A 142 -0.76 24.32 -0.46
N GLY A 143 -1.30 23.97 0.71
CA GLY A 143 -1.37 24.86 1.88
C GLY A 143 -0.01 25.24 2.47
N ILE A 144 1.04 24.44 2.23
CA ILE A 144 2.42 24.78 2.63
C ILE A 144 3.09 25.66 1.58
N THR A 145 2.87 25.38 0.30
CA THR A 145 3.64 25.97 -0.80
C THR A 145 3.07 27.30 -1.31
N PHE A 146 1.76 27.56 -1.13
CA PHE A 146 1.11 28.78 -1.61
C PHE A 146 0.57 29.64 -0.47
N GLN A 147 0.88 30.94 -0.50
CA GLN A 147 0.33 31.93 0.45
C GLN A 147 -0.99 32.55 -0.03
N THR A 148 -1.30 32.47 -1.32
CA THR A 148 -2.56 32.92 -1.93
C THR A 148 -2.81 32.12 -3.20
N ILE A 149 -4.02 31.60 -3.38
CA ILE A 149 -4.46 30.76 -4.52
C ILE A 149 -5.65 31.41 -5.17
#